data_AF-A0A7S1YRX8-F1
#
_entry.id   AF-A0A7S1YRX8-F1
#
_cell.length_a   1.000
_cell.length_b   1.000
_cell.length_c   1.000
_cell.angle_alpha   90.00
_cell.angle_beta   90.00
_cell.angle_gamma   90.00
#
_symmetry.space_group_name_H-M   'P 1'
#
loop_
_entity.id
_entity.type
_entity.pdbx_description
1 polymer ?
#
loop_
_entity_poly.entity_id
_entity_poly.type
_entity_poly.pdbx_seq_one_letter_code
_entity_poly.pdbx_strand_id
1 'polypeptide(L)'
;KPRSVISSLDAGIDLAAVAASTGDANDVKEARTLLEKAIASTVAVEGRDVELLQRIIAKEGEARIALASILWSNGDKGAAEAQLGEACVRLDQLEADAQAREAARIKSGAMP
;
A
#
# COMPACT_ATOMS: atom_id res chain seq x y z
N LYS A 1 1.26 -12.63 -9.42
CA LYS A 1 2.67 -12.29 -9.74
C LYS A 1 3.01 -10.95 -9.09
N PRO A 2 4.07 -10.86 -8.27
CA PRO A 2 4.35 -9.69 -7.44
C PRO A 2 4.36 -8.35 -8.18
N ARG A 3 5.10 -8.27 -9.29
CA ARG A 3 5.22 -7.05 -10.11
C ARG A 3 3.90 -6.57 -10.72
N SER A 4 3.01 -7.51 -11.05
CA SER A 4 1.68 -7.16 -11.58
C SER A 4 0.81 -6.50 -10.52
N VAL A 5 0.91 -6.96 -9.27
CA VAL A 5 0.16 -6.38 -8.15
C VAL A 5 0.67 -4.98 -7.84
N ILE A 6 2.01 -4.79 -7.82
CA ILE A 6 2.63 -3.47 -7.68
C ILE A 6 2.10 -2.51 -8.77
N SER A 7 2.12 -2.94 -10.04
CA SER A 7 1.62 -2.12 -11.14
C SER A 7 0.14 -1.76 -10.99
N SER A 8 -0.70 -2.66 -10.47
CA SER A 8 -2.10 -2.36 -10.20
C SER A 8 -2.29 -1.41 -9.02
N LEU A 9 -1.46 -1.50 -7.99
CA LEU A 9 -1.46 -0.55 -6.87
C LEU A 9 -1.05 0.85 -7.34
N ASP A 10 0.06 0.96 -8.09
CA ASP A 10 0.54 2.23 -8.65
C ASP A 10 -0.53 2.88 -9.54
N ALA A 11 -1.16 2.12 -10.44
CA ALA A 11 -2.25 2.62 -11.27
C ALA A 11 -3.45 3.16 -10.46
N GLY A 12 -3.78 2.52 -9.33
CA GLY A 12 -4.84 2.99 -8.45
C GLY A 12 -4.48 4.26 -7.69
N ILE A 13 -3.22 4.37 -7.26
CA ILE A 13 -2.69 5.57 -6.59
C ILE A 13 -2.68 6.74 -7.57
N ASP A 14 -2.20 6.53 -8.79
CA ASP A 14 -2.17 7.57 -9.84
C ASP A 14 -3.58 8.04 -10.16
N LEU A 15 -4.53 7.10 -10.33
CA LEU A 15 -5.93 7.44 -10.59
C LEU A 15 -6.57 8.19 -9.41
N ALA A 16 -6.25 7.82 -8.17
CA ALA A 16 -6.68 8.54 -6.97
C ALA A 16 -6.14 9.97 -6.92
N ALA A 17 -4.88 10.17 -7.30
CA ALA A 17 -4.26 11.49 -7.36
C ALA A 17 -4.92 12.37 -8.45
N VAL A 18 -5.19 11.78 -9.63
CA VAL A 18 -5.94 12.45 -10.70
C VAL A 18 -7.35 12.81 -10.21
N ALA A 19 -8.07 11.87 -9.62
CA ALA A 19 -9.42 12.08 -9.10
C ALA A 19 -9.47 13.20 -8.05
N ALA A 20 -8.45 13.30 -7.19
CA ALA A 20 -8.33 14.40 -6.22
C ALA A 20 -8.13 15.76 -6.88
N SER A 21 -7.50 15.81 -8.06
CA SER A 21 -7.27 17.05 -8.82
C SER A 21 -8.46 17.45 -9.70
N THR A 22 -9.21 16.49 -10.24
CA THR A 22 -10.34 16.74 -11.16
C THR A 22 -11.66 16.87 -10.41
N GLY A 23 -11.81 16.19 -9.27
CA GLY A 23 -13.07 16.11 -8.54
C GLY A 23 -14.17 15.32 -9.27
N ASP A 24 -13.83 14.57 -10.33
CA ASP A 24 -14.80 13.77 -11.07
C ASP A 24 -15.21 12.54 -10.22
N ALA A 25 -16.51 12.43 -9.95
CA ALA A 25 -17.08 11.33 -9.18
C ALA A 25 -16.86 9.96 -9.83
N ASN A 26 -16.72 9.90 -11.16
CA ASN A 26 -16.43 8.66 -11.88
C ASN A 26 -15.00 8.20 -11.60
N ASP A 27 -14.02 9.11 -11.72
CA ASP A 27 -12.61 8.82 -11.43
C ASP A 27 -12.44 8.37 -9.97
N VAL A 28 -13.14 9.02 -9.03
CA VAL A 28 -13.13 8.65 -7.61
C VAL A 28 -13.65 7.23 -7.39
N LYS A 29 -14.75 6.86 -8.07
CA LYS A 29 -15.35 5.52 -7.95
C LYS A 29 -14.47 4.45 -8.60
N GLU A 30 -13.86 4.75 -9.73
CA GLU A 30 -12.94 3.84 -10.41
C GLU A 30 -11.67 3.64 -9.59
N ALA A 31 -11.06 4.72 -9.08
CA ALA A 31 -9.91 4.66 -8.18
C ALA A 31 -10.19 3.81 -6.95
N ARG A 32 -11.34 4.02 -6.28
CA ARG A 32 -11.77 3.20 -5.14
C ARG A 32 -11.81 1.72 -5.49
N THR A 33 -12.51 1.37 -6.58
CA THR A 33 -12.71 -0.03 -7.00
C THR A 33 -11.37 -0.70 -7.32
N LEU A 34 -10.50 0.02 -8.02
CA LEU A 34 -9.20 -0.48 -8.44
C LEU A 34 -8.27 -0.69 -7.23
N LEU A 35 -8.25 0.25 -6.29
CA LEU A 35 -7.49 0.15 -5.05
C LEU A 35 -7.97 -1.01 -4.17
N GLU A 36 -9.27 -1.15 -3.93
CA GLU A 36 -9.84 -2.25 -3.12
C GLU A 36 -9.45 -3.63 -3.71
N LYS A 37 -9.54 -3.78 -5.03
CA LYS A 37 -9.16 -5.02 -5.72
C LYS A 37 -7.65 -5.27 -5.67
N ALA A 38 -6.84 -4.24 -5.86
CA ALA A 38 -5.38 -4.35 -5.84
C ALA A 38 -4.88 -4.70 -4.44
N ILE A 39 -5.43 -4.07 -3.38
CA ILE A 39 -5.14 -4.37 -1.98
C ILE A 39 -5.53 -5.81 -1.64
N ALA A 40 -6.72 -6.27 -2.03
CA ALA A 40 -7.12 -7.67 -1.79
C ALA A 40 -6.17 -8.69 -2.47
N SER A 41 -5.53 -8.28 -3.56
CA SER A 41 -4.59 -9.14 -4.30
C SER A 41 -3.21 -9.25 -3.63
N THR A 42 -2.87 -8.41 -2.64
CA THR A 42 -1.56 -8.46 -1.96
C THR A 42 -1.41 -9.69 -1.08
N VAL A 43 -2.51 -10.16 -0.48
CA VAL A 43 -2.54 -11.31 0.44
C VAL A 43 -2.23 -12.63 -0.28
N ALA A 44 -2.48 -12.70 -1.59
CA ALA A 44 -2.24 -13.88 -2.41
C ALA A 44 -0.83 -13.91 -3.04
N VAL A 45 0.03 -12.95 -2.70
CA VAL A 45 1.37 -12.89 -3.29
C VAL A 45 2.37 -13.66 -2.43
N GLU A 46 2.86 -14.75 -2.99
CA GLU A 46 4.00 -15.49 -2.49
C GLU A 46 5.23 -15.27 -3.39
N GLY A 47 6.42 -15.24 -2.81
CA GLY A 47 7.66 -15.00 -3.52
C GLY A 47 8.89 -15.41 -2.73
N ARG A 48 9.97 -15.77 -3.44
CA ARG A 48 11.28 -16.02 -2.84
C ARG A 48 12.09 -14.73 -2.63
N ASP A 49 11.73 -13.68 -3.36
CA ASP A 49 12.39 -12.38 -3.31
C ASP A 49 11.76 -11.53 -2.20
N VAL A 50 12.45 -11.45 -1.07
CA VAL A 50 12.01 -10.75 0.13
C VAL A 50 11.89 -9.25 -0.12
N GLU A 51 12.80 -8.66 -0.90
CA GLU A 51 12.76 -7.23 -1.22
C GLU A 51 11.53 -6.89 -2.07
N LEU A 52 11.20 -7.77 -3.02
CA LEU A 52 10.01 -7.60 -3.85
C LEU A 52 8.71 -7.74 -3.05
N LEU A 53 8.66 -8.63 -2.06
CA LEU A 53 7.53 -8.75 -1.14
C LEU A 53 7.40 -7.53 -0.22
N GLN A 54 8.51 -7.02 0.29
CA GLN A 54 8.54 -5.80 1.09
C GLN A 54 8.07 -4.58 0.30
N ARG A 55 8.45 -4.50 -0.97
CA ARG A 55 7.94 -3.46 -1.87
C ARG A 55 6.44 -3.53 -2.08
N ILE A 56 5.85 -4.73 -2.10
CA ILE A 56 4.39 -4.88 -2.12
C ILE A 56 3.76 -4.33 -0.86
N ILE A 57 4.32 -4.65 0.31
CA ILE A 57 3.78 -4.17 1.60
C ILE A 57 3.87 -2.63 1.66
N ALA A 58 4.98 -2.05 1.23
CA ALA A 58 5.12 -0.58 1.13
C ALA A 58 4.04 0.03 0.24
N LYS A 59 3.84 -0.55 -0.96
CA LYS A 59 2.84 -0.10 -1.92
C LYS A 59 1.40 -0.34 -1.47
N GLU A 60 1.15 -1.40 -0.72
CA GLU A 60 -0.14 -1.64 -0.06
C GLU A 60 -0.44 -0.52 0.94
N GLY A 61 0.56 -0.13 1.75
CA GLY A 61 0.44 1.00 2.68
C GLY A 61 0.10 2.31 1.98
N GLU A 62 0.84 2.66 0.92
CA GLU A 62 0.55 3.84 0.09
C GLU A 62 -0.87 3.80 -0.52
N ALA A 63 -1.27 2.65 -1.08
CA ALA A 63 -2.59 2.46 -1.68
C ALA A 63 -3.72 2.60 -0.65
N ARG A 64 -3.52 2.10 0.57
CA ARG A 64 -4.49 2.24 1.67
C ARG A 64 -4.62 3.68 2.14
N ILE A 65 -3.53 4.44 2.19
CA ILE A 65 -3.56 5.88 2.50
C ILE A 65 -4.34 6.63 1.40
N ALA A 66 -4.10 6.33 0.13
CA ALA A 66 -4.84 6.91 -0.99
C ALA A 66 -6.34 6.59 -0.90
N LEU A 67 -6.69 5.33 -0.60
CA LEU A 67 -8.07 4.90 -0.41
C LEU A 67 -8.72 5.59 0.80
N ALA A 68 -8.01 5.73 1.92
CA ALA A 68 -8.48 6.46 3.10
C ALA A 68 -8.81 7.92 2.76
N SER A 69 -7.96 8.59 1.96
CA SER A 69 -8.19 9.97 1.51
C SER A 69 -9.46 10.10 0.67
N ILE A 70 -9.70 9.16 -0.25
CA ILE A 70 -10.93 9.09 -1.05
C ILE A 70 -12.17 8.89 -0.16
N LEU A 71 -12.12 7.92 0.75
CA LEU A 71 -13.23 7.61 1.64
C LEU A 71 -13.57 8.78 2.57
N TRP A 72 -12.54 9.45 3.09
CA TRP A 72 -12.69 10.63 3.93
C TRP A 72 -13.41 11.77 3.19
N SER A 73 -12.99 12.03 1.96
CA SER A 73 -13.58 13.07 1.11
C SER A 73 -15.03 12.76 0.72
N ASN A 74 -15.38 11.48 0.62
CA ASN A 74 -16.75 11.01 0.36
C ASN A 74 -17.64 10.94 1.62
N GLY A 75 -17.13 11.35 2.79
CA GLY A 75 -17.88 11.37 4.04
C GLY A 75 -17.90 10.03 4.81
N ASP A 76 -17.28 8.98 4.28
CA ASP A 76 -17.15 7.68 4.94
C ASP A 76 -15.92 7.64 5.84
N LYS A 77 -15.97 8.43 6.92
CA LYS A 77 -14.85 8.61 7.84
C LYS A 77 -14.46 7.33 8.58
N GLY A 78 -15.44 6.49 8.93
CA GLY A 78 -15.18 5.23 9.61
C GLY A 78 -14.37 4.27 8.75
N ALA A 79 -14.74 4.13 7.47
CA ALA A 79 -13.96 3.31 6.55
C ALA A 79 -12.58 3.92 6.26
N ALA A 80 -12.48 5.25 6.19
CA ALA A 80 -11.21 5.94 6.01
C ALA A 80 -10.23 5.69 7.18
N GLU A 81 -10.70 5.81 8.41
CA GLU A 81 -9.91 5.54 9.61
C GLU A 81 -9.46 4.08 9.68
N ALA A 82 -10.32 3.14 9.29
CA ALA A 82 -9.96 1.73 9.21
C ALA A 82 -8.83 1.49 8.21
N GLN A 83 -8.93 2.06 7.00
CA GLN A 83 -7.88 1.93 5.99
C GLN A 83 -6.56 2.58 6.42
N LEU A 84 -6.63 3.75 7.06
CA LEU A 84 -5.44 4.43 7.58
C LEU A 84 -4.79 3.64 8.72
N GLY A 85 -5.60 3.10 9.64
CA GLY A 85 -5.11 2.26 10.73
C GLY A 85 -4.41 1.01 10.20
N GLU A 86 -5.01 0.32 9.22
CA GLU A 86 -4.37 -0.83 8.57
C GLU A 86 -3.08 -0.43 7.83
N ALA A 87 -3.05 0.74 7.18
CA ALA A 87 -1.84 1.24 6.54
C ALA A 87 -0.70 1.45 7.55
N CYS A 88 -0.97 2.06 8.70
CA CYS A 88 0.02 2.26 9.75
C CYS A 88 0.59 0.93 10.25
N VAL A 89 -0.28 -0.05 10.56
CA VAL A 89 0.15 -1.39 11.01
C VAL A 89 1.07 -2.06 9.98
N ARG A 90 0.75 -1.95 8.69
CA ARG A 90 1.57 -2.51 7.61
C ARG A 90 2.93 -1.85 7.49
N LEU A 91 2.99 -0.53 7.61
CA LEU A 91 4.24 0.23 7.54
C LEU A 91 5.13 0.00 8.76
N ASP A 92 4.54 -0.06 9.96
CA ASP A 92 5.26 -0.40 11.20
C ASP A 92 5.88 -1.79 11.11
N GLN A 93 5.13 -2.77 10.59
CA GLN A 93 5.63 -4.12 10.38
C GLN A 93 6.81 -4.14 9.37
N LEU A 94 6.71 -3.36 8.30
CA LEU A 94 7.79 -3.21 7.31
C LEU A 94 9.05 -2.59 7.92
N GLU A 95 8.89 -1.57 8.77
CA GLU A 95 10.01 -0.94 9.48
C GLU A 95 10.67 -1.92 10.46
N ALA A 96 9.87 -2.64 11.24
CA ALA A 96 10.38 -3.66 12.15
C ALA A 96 11.18 -4.75 11.40
N ASP A 97 10.69 -5.21 10.24
CA ASP A 97 11.39 -6.17 9.38
C ASP A 97 12.70 -5.62 8.80
N ALA A 98 12.76 -4.31 8.49
CA ALA A 98 13.98 -3.66 8.05
C ALA A 98 15.01 -3.56 9.18
N GLN A 99 14.58 -3.11 10.36
CA GLN A 99 15.44 -3.01 11.55
C GLN A 99 15.99 -4.38 11.98
N ALA A 100 15.16 -5.43 11.96
CA ALA A 100 15.59 -6.79 12.31
C ALA A 100 16.67 -7.33 11.37
N ARG A 101 16.54 -7.06 10.06
CA ARG A 101 17.54 -7.46 9.06
C ARG A 101 18.84 -6.68 9.20
N GLU A 102 18.76 -5.38 9.45
CA GLU A 102 19.95 -4.57 9.69
C GLU A 102 20.69 -5.02 10.96
N ALA A 103 19.96 -5.29 12.04
CA ALA A 103 20.53 -5.86 13.26
C ALA A 103 21.20 -7.23 13.00
N ALA A 104 20.60 -8.09 12.19
CA ALA A 104 21.19 -9.37 11.79
C ALA A 104 22.47 -9.18 10.94
N ARG A 105 22.48 -8.21 10.03
CA ARG A 105 23.63 -7.86 9.18
C ARG A 105 24.81 -7.39 10.03
N ILE A 106 24.56 -6.45 10.94
CA ILE A 106 25.56 -5.96 11.92
C ILE A 106 26.09 -7.12 12.77
N LYS A 107 25.21 -7.98 13.29
CA LYS A 107 25.60 -9.16 14.08
C LYS A 107 26.48 -10.15 13.29
N SER A 108 26.26 -10.25 11.97
CA SER A 108 27.06 -11.10 11.08
C SER A 108 28.40 -10.49 10.65
N GLY A 109 28.70 -9.25 11.07
CA GLY A 109 29.97 -8.58 10.78
C GLY A 109 30.06 -7.93 9.40
N ALA A 110 28.97 -7.88 8.64
CA ALA A 110 28.89 -7.13 7.39
C ALA A 110 28.62 -5.64 7.72
N MET A 111 29.66 -4.80 7.63
CA MET A 111 29.52 -3.34 7.76
C MET A 111 28.95 -2.71 6.48
N PRO A 112 28.28 -1.54 6.59
CA PRO A 112 27.64 -0.84 5.47
C PRO A 112 28.59 -0.47 4.32
#